data_AF-A2F368-F1
#
_entry.id   AF-A2F368-F1
#
_cell.length_a   1.000
_cell.length_b   1.000
_cell.length_c   1.000
_cell.angle_alpha   90.00
_cell.angle_beta   90.00
_cell.angle_gamma   90.00
#
_symmetry.space_group_name_H-M   'P 1'
#
loop_
_entity.id
_entity.type
_entity.pdbx_description
1 polymer ?
#
loop_
_entity_poly.entity_id
_entity_poly.type
_entity_poly.pdbx_seq_one_letter_code
_entity_poly.pdbx_strand_id
1 'polypeptide(L)'
;MSNSEQSKNENWCIYNDLKPNKVFEYPDQVSKIIWGLNSNNIIQISSQIIEFITIHKINIQMALYLIDVFSQIRVKEIKLFSELYQKISNEFSCIIHPKNEKLATLLHYQGFKFENFEPEIEEEIILNLYSTKSPLYYIAWDKVDDLKYKFPNLDINAQLYSKITPLDCSIKHGSELCFKYLKNLGAKYTDNSEKYAVQGGNNNIFMQMIEDGKTFDKMIDTALNYHHYEFVEYLKSNLGQTFDSIAECMHFGNYEIASYLLSNGEDINKIYNLFLSIFIIVLLHYLPFHI
;
A
#
# COMPACT_ATOMS: atom_id res chain seq x y z
N MET A 1 8.81 40.68 28.14
CA MET A 1 9.22 39.47 27.40
C MET A 1 8.35 39.42 26.16
N SER A 2 8.98 39.48 24.99
CA SER A 2 8.30 39.69 23.70
C SER A 2 7.50 38.46 23.29
N ASN A 3 6.19 38.62 23.11
CA ASN A 3 5.39 37.70 22.32
C ASN A 3 5.82 37.83 20.86
N SER A 4 6.53 36.83 20.35
CA SER A 4 6.72 36.66 18.92
C SER A 4 5.44 36.06 18.34
N GLU A 5 4.66 36.90 17.66
CA GLU A 5 3.68 36.47 16.68
C GLU A 5 4.42 35.71 15.56
N GLN A 6 4.36 34.39 15.59
CA GLN A 6 4.73 33.56 14.45
C GLN A 6 3.49 33.41 13.57
N SER A 7 3.61 33.90 12.34
CA SER A 7 2.60 33.85 11.30
C SER A 7 2.22 32.41 10.96
N LYS A 8 1.09 31.92 11.46
CA LYS A 8 0.43 30.70 10.98
C LYS A 8 -0.58 31.06 9.90
N ASN A 9 -0.08 31.27 8.69
CA ASN A 9 -0.87 31.22 7.47
C ASN A 9 -0.18 30.27 6.49
N GLU A 10 0.10 29.05 6.95
CA GLU A 10 0.21 27.93 6.02
C GLU A 10 -1.22 27.58 5.62
N ASN A 11 -1.59 27.93 4.40
CA ASN A 11 -2.83 27.45 3.78
C ASN A 11 -2.87 25.94 3.95
N TRP A 12 -3.89 25.44 4.64
CA TRP A 12 -4.14 24.02 4.84
C TRP A 12 -4.35 23.40 3.45
N CYS A 13 -3.30 22.81 2.91
CA CYS A 13 -3.35 22.13 1.63
C CYS A 13 -3.98 20.76 1.88
N ILE A 14 -5.28 20.65 1.64
CA ILE A 14 -5.98 19.38 1.59
C ILE A 14 -5.35 18.60 0.44
N TYR A 15 -4.64 17.51 0.74
CA TYR A 15 -3.89 16.76 -0.28
C TYR A 15 -4.79 16.21 -1.41
N ASN A 16 -6.11 16.13 -1.21
CA ASN A 16 -7.07 15.66 -2.21
C ASN A 16 -7.40 16.68 -3.32
N ASP A 17 -7.00 17.95 -3.17
CA ASP A 17 -7.35 19.03 -4.11
C ASP A 17 -6.18 19.43 -5.03
N LEU A 18 -5.05 18.71 -4.96
CA LEU A 18 -3.86 19.05 -5.70
C LEU A 18 -3.99 18.60 -7.17
N LYS A 19 -3.67 19.51 -8.09
CA LYS A 19 -3.57 19.14 -9.51
C LYS A 19 -2.13 18.75 -9.82
N PRO A 20 -1.86 17.51 -10.26
CA PRO A 20 -0.52 17.13 -10.68
C PRO A 20 -0.08 17.96 -11.89
N ASN A 21 1.23 18.22 -11.97
CA ASN A 21 1.88 18.77 -13.15
C ASN A 21 1.62 17.83 -14.35
N LYS A 22 1.64 18.38 -15.57
CA LYS A 22 1.32 17.61 -16.81
C LYS A 22 2.07 16.28 -16.95
N VAL A 23 3.31 16.21 -16.46
CA VAL A 23 4.13 14.98 -16.49
C VAL A 23 3.54 13.85 -15.63
N PHE A 24 2.88 14.20 -14.53
CA PHE A 24 2.30 13.26 -13.58
C PHE A 24 0.79 13.07 -13.74
N GLU A 25 0.15 13.82 -14.64
CA GLU A 25 -1.31 13.77 -14.84
C GLU A 25 -1.81 12.35 -15.11
N TYR A 26 -1.23 11.64 -16.09
CA TYR A 26 -1.65 10.29 -16.43
C TYR A 26 -1.15 9.21 -15.47
N PRO A 27 0.11 9.23 -14.98
CA PRO A 27 0.54 8.36 -13.89
C PRO A 27 -0.36 8.45 -12.65
N ASP A 28 -0.75 9.65 -12.23
CA ASP A 28 -1.65 9.88 -11.10
C ASP A 28 -3.04 9.29 -11.33
N GLN A 29 -3.64 9.54 -12.50
CA GLN A 29 -4.93 8.96 -12.87
C GLN A 29 -4.89 7.43 -12.85
N VAL A 30 -3.87 6.82 -13.47
CA VAL A 30 -3.75 5.36 -13.51
C VAL A 30 -3.50 4.79 -12.12
N SER A 31 -2.65 5.43 -11.32
CA SER A 31 -2.42 5.05 -9.93
C SER A 31 -3.73 5.03 -9.13
N LYS A 32 -4.52 6.10 -9.18
CA LYS A 32 -5.85 6.17 -8.51
C LYS A 32 -6.83 5.12 -9.02
N ILE A 33 -6.84 4.85 -10.32
CA ILE A 33 -7.67 3.80 -10.94
C ILE A 33 -7.29 2.42 -10.40
N ILE A 34 -6.00 2.06 -10.41
CA ILE A 34 -5.52 0.75 -9.92
C ILE A 34 -5.75 0.65 -8.40
N TRP A 35 -5.50 1.72 -7.65
CA TRP A 35 -5.73 1.75 -6.21
C TRP A 35 -7.20 1.48 -5.85
N GLY A 36 -8.14 1.96 -6.67
CA GLY A 36 -9.58 1.71 -6.54
C GLY A 36 -10.07 0.31 -6.93
N LEU A 37 -9.17 -0.63 -7.24
CA LEU A 37 -9.51 -1.99 -7.67
C LEU A 37 -10.31 -2.76 -6.61
N ASN A 38 -11.42 -3.37 -7.04
CA ASN A 38 -12.24 -4.30 -6.29
C ASN A 38 -12.92 -5.32 -7.24
N SER A 39 -13.66 -6.27 -6.68
CA SER A 39 -14.32 -7.35 -7.43
C SER A 39 -15.38 -6.85 -8.43
N ASN A 40 -15.94 -5.66 -8.22
CA ASN A 40 -17.06 -5.15 -9.02
C ASN A 40 -16.60 -4.33 -10.22
N ASN A 41 -15.36 -3.81 -10.20
CA ASN A 41 -14.87 -2.89 -11.23
C ASN A 41 -13.65 -3.41 -12.01
N ILE A 42 -13.16 -4.63 -11.75
CA ILE A 42 -11.96 -5.16 -12.42
C ILE A 42 -12.03 -5.11 -13.95
N ILE A 43 -13.18 -5.41 -14.57
CA ILE A 43 -13.35 -5.37 -16.03
C ILE A 43 -13.20 -3.92 -16.52
N GLN A 44 -13.91 -2.99 -15.89
CA GLN A 44 -13.86 -1.57 -16.24
C GLN A 44 -12.45 -1.00 -16.09
N ILE A 45 -11.80 -1.27 -14.95
CA ILE A 45 -10.43 -0.83 -14.66
C ILE A 45 -9.46 -1.38 -15.69
N SER A 46 -9.58 -2.66 -16.04
CA SER A 46 -8.73 -3.29 -17.06
C SER A 46 -8.86 -2.56 -18.40
N SER A 47 -10.09 -2.31 -18.86
CA SER A 47 -10.34 -1.60 -20.13
C SER A 47 -9.80 -0.17 -20.11
N GLN A 48 -9.97 0.56 -19.01
CA GLN A 48 -9.41 1.91 -18.87
C GLN A 48 -7.88 1.88 -18.96
N ILE A 49 -7.21 1.03 -18.19
CA ILE A 49 -5.73 0.96 -18.22
C ILE A 49 -5.22 0.57 -19.61
N ILE A 50 -5.87 -0.39 -20.26
CA ILE A 50 -5.55 -0.78 -21.65
C ILE A 50 -5.69 0.40 -22.60
N GLU A 51 -6.76 1.19 -22.48
CA GLU A 51 -6.94 2.42 -23.27
C GLU A 51 -5.78 3.40 -23.04
N PHE A 52 -5.43 3.69 -21.78
CA PHE A 52 -4.32 4.58 -21.43
C PHE A 52 -2.98 4.13 -22.03
N ILE A 53 -2.71 2.82 -22.06
CA ILE A 53 -1.51 2.26 -22.69
C ILE A 53 -1.58 2.39 -24.22
N THR A 54 -2.74 2.07 -24.81
CA THR A 54 -2.96 2.07 -26.27
C THR A 54 -2.81 3.46 -26.87
N ILE A 55 -3.29 4.49 -26.19
CA ILE A 55 -3.14 5.90 -26.62
C ILE A 55 -1.84 6.55 -26.11
N HIS A 56 -0.89 5.74 -25.65
CA HIS A 56 0.45 6.13 -25.21
C HIS A 56 0.48 7.21 -24.11
N LYS A 57 -0.54 7.26 -23.26
CA LYS A 57 -0.55 8.14 -22.07
C LYS A 57 0.35 7.61 -20.96
N ILE A 58 0.52 6.30 -20.88
CA ILE A 58 1.48 5.62 -20.01
C ILE A 58 2.08 4.40 -20.71
N ASN A 59 3.24 3.92 -20.23
CA ASN A 59 3.84 2.66 -20.66
C ASN A 59 3.21 1.48 -19.88
N ILE A 60 3.07 0.32 -20.54
CA ILE A 60 2.68 -0.93 -19.90
C ILE A 60 3.55 -1.30 -18.69
N GLN A 61 4.87 -1.07 -18.76
CA GLN A 61 5.78 -1.36 -17.65
C GLN A 61 5.39 -0.59 -16.39
N MET A 62 4.94 0.66 -16.54
CA MET A 62 4.48 1.51 -15.45
C MET A 62 3.20 0.96 -14.81
N ALA A 63 2.22 0.56 -15.64
CA ALA A 63 0.98 -0.04 -15.13
C ALA A 63 1.24 -1.33 -14.36
N LEU A 64 2.05 -2.24 -14.93
CA LEU A 64 2.39 -3.51 -14.28
C LEU A 64 3.21 -3.29 -13.01
N TYR A 65 4.10 -2.29 -13.00
CA TYR A 65 4.84 -1.89 -11.80
C TYR A 65 3.91 -1.37 -10.69
N LEU A 66 2.93 -0.52 -11.00
CA LEU A 66 1.97 -0.03 -10.00
C LEU A 66 1.11 -1.16 -9.44
N ILE A 67 0.68 -2.12 -10.29
CA ILE A 67 -0.03 -3.32 -9.86
C ILE A 67 0.83 -4.15 -8.89
N ASP A 68 2.12 -4.34 -9.23
CA ASP A 68 3.07 -5.05 -8.39
C ASP A 68 3.23 -4.37 -7.02
N VAL A 69 3.45 -3.06 -6.97
CA VAL A 69 3.56 -2.29 -5.73
C VAL A 69 2.27 -2.36 -4.89
N PHE A 70 1.10 -2.14 -5.49
CA PHE A 70 -0.17 -2.16 -4.76
C PHE A 70 -0.54 -3.55 -4.27
N SER A 71 -0.15 -4.61 -4.99
CA SER A 71 -0.35 -5.98 -4.53
C SER A 71 0.45 -6.33 -3.26
N GLN A 72 1.54 -5.60 -2.97
CA GLN A 72 2.32 -5.74 -1.73
C GLN A 72 1.64 -5.03 -0.55
N ILE A 73 0.93 -3.94 -0.83
CA ILE A 73 0.23 -3.12 0.17
C ILE A 73 -1.13 -3.75 0.53
N ARG A 74 -1.94 -4.02 -0.49
CA ARG A 74 -3.31 -4.54 -0.41
C ARG A 74 -3.33 -6.06 -0.55
N VAL A 75 -2.69 -6.72 0.41
CA VAL A 75 -2.43 -8.17 0.37
C VAL A 75 -3.70 -9.02 0.36
N LYS A 76 -4.81 -8.56 0.93
CA LYS A 76 -6.10 -9.29 0.94
C LYS A 76 -6.69 -9.41 -0.47
N GLU A 77 -6.37 -8.46 -1.34
CA GLU A 77 -6.86 -8.35 -2.71
C GLU A 77 -5.85 -8.85 -3.75
N ILE A 78 -4.79 -9.54 -3.33
CA ILE A 78 -3.73 -10.01 -4.23
C ILE A 78 -4.25 -10.83 -5.42
N LYS A 79 -5.35 -11.57 -5.24
CA LYS A 79 -6.04 -12.27 -6.32
C LYS A 79 -6.60 -11.33 -7.39
N LEU A 80 -7.20 -10.21 -6.99
CA LEU A 80 -7.70 -9.22 -7.94
C LEU A 80 -6.55 -8.56 -8.70
N PHE A 81 -5.43 -8.31 -8.03
CA PHE A 81 -4.24 -7.79 -8.68
C PHE A 81 -3.63 -8.79 -9.67
N SER A 82 -3.61 -10.10 -9.37
CA SER A 82 -3.13 -11.10 -10.34
C SER A 82 -4.04 -11.19 -11.57
N GLU A 83 -5.36 -11.14 -11.39
CA GLU A 83 -6.32 -11.10 -12.49
C GLU A 83 -6.16 -9.84 -13.36
N LEU A 84 -5.96 -8.66 -12.75
CA LEU A 84 -5.72 -7.42 -13.47
C LEU A 84 -4.38 -7.47 -14.23
N TYR A 85 -3.32 -7.95 -13.57
CA TYR A 85 -1.99 -8.11 -14.17
C TYR A 85 -2.04 -9.04 -15.38
N GLN A 86 -2.71 -10.19 -15.26
CA GLN A 86 -2.90 -11.15 -16.34
C GLN A 86 -3.67 -10.55 -17.51
N LYS A 87 -4.77 -9.83 -17.26
CA LYS A 87 -5.57 -9.19 -18.32
C LYS A 87 -4.75 -8.22 -19.16
N ILE A 88 -4.01 -7.32 -18.50
CA ILE A 88 -3.14 -6.34 -19.20
C ILE A 88 -2.00 -7.07 -19.91
N SER A 89 -1.35 -8.03 -19.24
CA SER A 89 -0.24 -8.77 -19.84
C SER A 89 -0.63 -9.55 -21.10
N ASN A 90 -1.80 -10.18 -21.09
CA ASN A 90 -2.32 -10.93 -22.23
C ASN A 90 -2.68 -10.01 -23.40
N GLU A 91 -3.33 -8.87 -23.14
CA GLU A 91 -3.71 -7.90 -24.18
C GLU A 91 -2.49 -7.44 -25.00
N PHE A 92 -1.38 -7.17 -24.34
CA PHE A 92 -0.16 -6.67 -24.97
C PHE A 92 0.89 -7.76 -25.21
N SER A 93 0.55 -9.03 -24.98
CA SER A 93 1.47 -10.17 -25.11
C SER A 93 2.83 -9.96 -24.41
N CYS A 94 2.81 -9.35 -23.23
CA CYS A 94 4.03 -9.05 -22.46
C CYS A 94 4.14 -9.93 -21.21
N ILE A 95 5.36 -10.34 -20.89
CA ILE A 95 5.64 -11.12 -19.67
C ILE A 95 6.77 -10.42 -18.93
N ILE A 96 6.40 -9.67 -17.89
CA ILE A 96 7.34 -9.03 -16.98
C ILE A 96 7.21 -9.75 -15.65
N HIS A 97 8.34 -10.16 -15.05
CA HIS A 97 8.35 -10.81 -13.74
C HIS A 97 8.12 -9.76 -12.63
N PRO A 98 7.03 -9.83 -11.85
CA PRO A 98 6.79 -8.88 -10.77
C PRO A 98 7.75 -9.13 -9.60
N LYS A 99 8.07 -8.08 -8.83
CA LYS A 99 8.96 -8.20 -7.66
C LYS A 99 8.24 -8.78 -6.45
N ASN A 100 6.93 -8.61 -6.33
CA ASN A 100 6.14 -9.28 -5.31
C ASN A 100 6.08 -10.78 -5.60
N GLU A 101 6.83 -11.56 -4.83
CA GLU A 101 6.89 -13.02 -4.96
C GLU A 101 5.51 -13.68 -4.90
N LYS A 102 4.61 -13.21 -4.02
CA LYS A 102 3.26 -13.77 -3.92
C LYS A 102 2.44 -13.52 -5.19
N LEU A 103 2.62 -12.36 -5.83
CA LEU A 103 1.97 -12.06 -7.11
C LEU A 103 2.58 -12.92 -8.24
N ALA A 104 3.91 -13.05 -8.28
CA ALA A 104 4.62 -13.91 -9.23
C ALA A 104 4.15 -15.37 -9.12
N THR A 105 4.03 -15.89 -7.90
CA THR A 105 3.53 -17.25 -7.63
C THR A 105 2.10 -17.44 -8.14
N LEU A 106 1.18 -16.50 -7.87
CA LEU A 106 -0.19 -16.61 -8.38
C LEU A 106 -0.24 -16.60 -9.91
N LEU A 107 0.54 -15.72 -10.54
CA LEU A 107 0.62 -15.67 -12.01
C LEU A 107 1.21 -16.97 -12.59
N HIS A 108 2.18 -17.58 -11.90
CA HIS A 108 2.73 -18.88 -12.28
C HIS A 108 1.65 -19.98 -12.26
N TYR A 109 0.87 -20.07 -11.18
CA TYR A 109 -0.27 -21.00 -11.11
C TYR A 109 -1.34 -20.71 -12.17
N GLN A 110 -1.46 -19.47 -12.63
CA GLN A 110 -2.31 -19.07 -13.76
C GLN A 110 -1.70 -19.34 -15.15
N GLY A 111 -0.51 -19.96 -15.22
CA GLY A 111 0.13 -20.40 -16.45
C GLY A 111 1.26 -19.49 -16.98
N PHE A 112 1.61 -18.40 -16.28
CA PHE A 112 2.78 -17.60 -16.65
C PHE A 112 4.06 -18.36 -16.36
N LYS A 113 5.05 -18.21 -17.23
CA LYS A 113 6.39 -18.77 -17.02
C LYS A 113 7.38 -17.63 -16.92
N PHE A 114 8.13 -17.61 -15.82
CA PHE A 114 9.21 -16.67 -15.62
C PHE A 114 10.52 -17.42 -15.55
N GLU A 115 11.58 -16.81 -16.07
CA GLU A 115 12.91 -17.41 -16.10
C GLU A 115 13.44 -17.61 -14.67
N ASN A 116 13.94 -18.81 -14.35
CA ASN A 116 14.54 -19.16 -13.05
C ASN A 116 13.61 -18.95 -11.84
N PHE A 117 12.29 -19.05 -12.03
CA PHE A 117 11.31 -18.92 -10.95
C PHE A 117 10.55 -20.23 -10.74
N GLU A 118 10.65 -20.77 -9.53
CA GLU A 118 9.84 -21.89 -9.04
C GLU A 118 9.10 -21.44 -7.77
N PRO A 119 7.78 -21.63 -7.67
CA PRO A 119 7.02 -21.17 -6.51
C PRO A 119 7.31 -22.02 -5.27
N GLU A 120 7.77 -21.37 -4.19
CA GLU A 120 7.99 -22.03 -2.88
C GLU A 120 6.74 -22.01 -1.98
N ILE A 121 5.75 -21.18 -2.30
CA ILE A 121 4.56 -20.94 -1.48
C ILE A 121 3.33 -21.51 -2.17
N GLU A 122 2.53 -22.29 -1.43
CA GLU A 122 1.26 -22.82 -1.93
C GLU A 122 0.24 -21.70 -2.24
N GLU A 123 -0.49 -21.85 -3.34
CA GLU A 123 -1.53 -20.90 -3.77
C GLU A 123 -2.55 -20.61 -2.65
N GLU A 124 -3.02 -21.65 -1.93
CA GLU A 124 -4.01 -21.51 -0.86
C GLU A 124 -3.51 -20.60 0.28
N ILE A 125 -2.22 -20.66 0.61
CA ILE A 125 -1.63 -19.83 1.67
C ILE A 125 -1.60 -18.37 1.24
N ILE A 126 -1.28 -18.10 -0.03
CA ILE A 126 -1.26 -16.74 -0.58
C ILE A 126 -2.66 -16.13 -0.54
N LEU A 127 -3.67 -16.87 -1.02
CA LEU A 127 -5.05 -16.41 -1.10
C LEU A 127 -5.68 -16.17 0.28
N ASN A 128 -5.31 -16.98 1.29
CA ASN A 128 -5.87 -16.87 2.63
C ASN A 128 -5.05 -15.99 3.58
N LEU A 129 -3.88 -15.50 3.16
CA LEU A 129 -2.84 -14.80 3.94
C LEU A 129 -2.17 -15.65 5.03
N TYR A 130 -2.96 -16.46 5.73
CA TYR A 130 -2.55 -17.37 6.78
C TYR A 130 -3.25 -18.71 6.56
N SER A 131 -2.68 -19.78 7.11
CA SER A 131 -3.35 -21.09 7.14
C SER A 131 -4.73 -20.96 7.78
N THR A 132 -5.76 -21.55 7.16
CA THR A 132 -7.15 -21.57 7.67
C THR A 132 -7.30 -22.31 9.02
N LYS A 133 -6.25 -23.04 9.42
CA LYS A 133 -6.12 -23.70 10.73
C LYS A 133 -5.49 -22.80 11.80
N SER A 134 -5.01 -21.61 11.45
CA SER A 134 -4.38 -20.65 12.36
C SER A 134 -5.40 -19.63 12.88
N PRO A 135 -5.30 -19.18 14.14
CA PRO A 135 -6.11 -18.06 14.65
C PRO A 135 -5.87 -16.76 13.85
N LEU A 136 -4.66 -16.56 13.30
CA LEU A 136 -4.33 -15.37 12.51
C LEU A 136 -5.20 -15.22 11.26
N TYR A 137 -5.65 -16.34 10.67
CA TYR A 137 -6.59 -16.29 9.54
C TYR A 137 -7.90 -15.61 9.95
N TYR A 138 -8.52 -16.08 11.03
CA TYR A 138 -9.79 -15.54 11.51
C TYR A 138 -9.65 -14.08 11.95
N ILE A 139 -8.53 -13.72 12.56
CA ILE A 139 -8.21 -12.35 12.94
C ILE A 139 -8.07 -11.47 11.70
N ALA A 140 -7.25 -11.84 10.71
CA ALA A 140 -7.03 -11.05 9.52
C ALA A 140 -8.31 -10.80 8.72
N TRP A 141 -9.27 -11.73 8.76
CA TRP A 141 -10.57 -11.62 8.08
C TRP A 141 -11.70 -11.10 8.99
N ASP A 142 -11.37 -10.59 10.18
CA ASP A 142 -12.30 -10.05 11.19
C ASP A 142 -13.45 -10.99 11.61
N LYS A 143 -13.21 -12.31 11.57
CA LYS A 143 -14.18 -13.37 11.90
C LYS A 143 -14.17 -13.68 13.39
N VAL A 144 -14.58 -12.70 14.21
CA VAL A 144 -14.46 -12.77 15.67
C VAL A 144 -15.22 -13.95 16.31
N ASP A 145 -16.39 -14.32 15.79
CA ASP A 145 -17.20 -15.40 16.37
C ASP A 145 -16.60 -16.78 16.06
N ASP A 146 -16.11 -16.98 14.83
CA ASP A 146 -15.37 -18.19 14.45
C ASP A 146 -14.07 -18.32 15.26
N LEU A 147 -13.37 -17.21 15.49
CA LEU A 147 -12.16 -17.18 16.32
C LEU A 147 -12.45 -17.67 17.74
N LYS A 148 -13.50 -17.14 18.39
CA LYS A 148 -13.93 -17.54 19.74
C LYS A 148 -14.31 -19.02 19.80
N TYR A 149 -15.07 -19.49 18.82
CA TYR A 149 -15.54 -20.87 18.77
C TYR A 149 -14.40 -21.87 18.58
N LYS A 150 -13.47 -21.59 17.64
CA LYS A 150 -12.39 -22.53 17.28
C LYS A 150 -11.18 -22.45 18.21
N PHE A 151 -10.94 -21.30 18.85
CA PHE A 151 -9.78 -21.06 19.71
C PHE A 151 -10.20 -20.47 21.07
N PRO A 152 -11.00 -21.19 21.88
CA PRO A 152 -11.48 -20.68 23.17
C PRO A 152 -10.36 -20.40 24.17
N ASN A 153 -9.21 -21.08 24.03
CA ASN A 153 -8.02 -20.94 24.88
C ASN A 153 -6.87 -20.26 24.13
N LEU A 154 -7.17 -19.31 23.23
CA LEU A 154 -6.16 -18.57 22.49
C LEU A 154 -5.21 -17.84 23.45
N ASP A 155 -3.91 -18.11 23.35
CA ASP A 155 -2.90 -17.27 24.00
C ASP A 155 -2.81 -15.93 23.25
N ILE A 156 -3.37 -14.89 23.87
CA ILE A 156 -3.51 -13.55 23.29
C ILE A 156 -2.18 -12.79 23.18
N ASN A 157 -1.14 -13.19 23.93
CA ASN A 157 0.16 -12.52 23.95
C ASN A 157 1.28 -13.35 23.31
N ALA A 158 1.01 -14.63 22.98
CA ALA A 158 1.94 -15.45 22.24
C ALA A 158 2.27 -14.79 20.88
N GLN A 159 3.57 -14.70 20.60
CA GLN A 159 4.03 -14.47 19.24
C GLN A 159 3.75 -15.72 18.42
N LEU A 160 3.00 -15.55 17.34
CA LEU A 160 2.68 -16.63 16.41
C LEU A 160 3.65 -16.58 15.22
N TYR A 161 3.25 -17.18 14.11
CA TYR A 161 3.97 -17.14 12.84
C TYR A 161 4.48 -15.72 12.52
N SER A 162 5.72 -15.59 12.06
CA SER A 162 6.35 -14.28 11.74
C SER A 162 6.49 -13.30 12.90
N LYS A 163 6.44 -13.77 14.16
CA LYS A 163 6.58 -12.94 15.39
C LYS A 163 5.47 -11.89 15.57
N ILE A 164 4.32 -12.07 14.93
CA ILE A 164 3.16 -11.20 15.10
C ILE A 164 2.27 -11.73 16.24
N THR A 165 1.79 -10.85 17.11
CA THR A 165 0.80 -11.20 18.13
C THR A 165 -0.62 -11.22 17.52
N PRO A 166 -1.60 -11.90 18.14
CA PRO A 166 -3.00 -11.78 17.75
C PRO A 166 -3.48 -10.33 17.65
N LEU A 167 -3.13 -9.48 18.62
CA LEU A 167 -3.54 -8.07 18.61
C LEU A 167 -2.90 -7.32 17.45
N ASP A 168 -1.60 -7.45 17.23
CA ASP A 168 -0.91 -6.82 16.08
C ASP A 168 -1.48 -7.27 14.75
N CYS A 169 -1.88 -8.53 14.61
CA CYS A 169 -2.55 -9.03 13.42
C CYS A 169 -3.89 -8.31 13.18
N SER A 170 -4.69 -8.12 14.23
CA SER A 170 -5.95 -7.38 14.13
C SER A 170 -5.74 -5.92 13.73
N ILE A 171 -4.71 -5.28 14.30
CA ILE A 171 -4.34 -3.89 14.01
C ILE A 171 -3.89 -3.76 12.56
N LYS A 172 -2.93 -4.59 12.13
CA LYS A 172 -2.35 -4.57 10.77
C LYS A 172 -3.38 -4.73 9.67
N HIS A 173 -4.43 -5.51 9.93
CA HIS A 173 -5.45 -5.84 8.94
C HIS A 173 -6.75 -5.04 9.08
N GLY A 174 -6.79 -4.08 9.99
CA GLY A 174 -7.97 -3.24 10.23
C GLY A 174 -9.17 -4.01 10.78
N SER A 175 -8.94 -5.14 11.44
CA SER A 175 -9.95 -6.07 11.93
C SER A 175 -10.53 -5.60 13.26
N GLU A 176 -11.47 -4.67 13.19
CA GLU A 176 -11.99 -3.92 14.33
C GLU A 176 -12.68 -4.79 15.38
N LEU A 177 -13.45 -5.80 14.97
CA LEU A 177 -14.16 -6.67 15.92
C LEU A 177 -13.18 -7.55 16.70
N CYS A 178 -12.22 -8.15 16.00
CA CYS A 178 -11.15 -8.92 16.61
C CYS A 178 -10.26 -8.04 17.51
N PHE A 179 -9.93 -6.82 17.09
CA PHE A 179 -9.17 -5.85 17.89
C PHE A 179 -9.85 -5.58 19.23
N LYS A 180 -11.14 -5.21 19.21
CA LYS A 180 -11.93 -4.95 20.43
C LYS A 180 -11.98 -6.17 21.33
N TYR A 181 -12.23 -7.35 20.76
CA TYR A 181 -12.25 -8.60 21.51
C TYR A 181 -10.92 -8.90 22.21
N LEU A 182 -9.80 -8.82 21.48
CA LEU A 182 -8.46 -9.11 22.01
C LEU A 182 -8.04 -8.08 23.07
N LYS A 183 -8.35 -6.80 22.87
CA LYS A 183 -8.15 -5.75 23.88
C LYS A 183 -8.92 -6.01 25.17
N ASN A 184 -10.18 -6.43 25.07
CA ASN A 184 -11.00 -6.76 26.23
C ASN A 184 -10.47 -7.97 27.02
N LEU A 185 -9.74 -8.88 26.35
CA LEU A 185 -9.03 -9.98 27.01
C LEU A 185 -7.71 -9.55 27.67
N GLY A 186 -7.29 -8.29 27.53
CA GLY A 186 -6.06 -7.77 28.11
C GLY A 186 -4.83 -7.91 27.23
N ALA A 187 -5.00 -8.08 25.91
CA ALA A 187 -3.87 -8.10 24.98
C ALA A 187 -3.12 -6.75 24.98
N LYS A 188 -1.80 -6.81 24.85
CA LYS A 188 -0.92 -5.63 24.92
C LYS A 188 -0.40 -5.24 23.55
N TYR A 189 -0.24 -3.94 23.34
CA TYR A 189 0.51 -3.42 22.20
C TYR A 189 1.97 -3.86 22.26
N THR A 190 2.57 -4.02 21.09
CA THR A 190 4.00 -4.22 20.91
C THR A 190 4.64 -2.95 20.33
N ASP A 191 5.95 -2.97 20.15
CA ASP A 191 6.70 -1.86 19.53
C ASP A 191 6.36 -1.65 18.04
N ASN A 192 5.69 -2.62 17.41
CA ASN A 192 5.28 -2.53 16.00
C ASN A 192 3.81 -2.10 15.84
N SER A 193 3.02 -2.02 16.92
CA SER A 193 1.59 -1.79 16.82
C SER A 193 1.25 -0.47 16.12
N GLU A 194 1.96 0.63 16.42
CA GLU A 194 1.76 1.95 15.80
C GLU A 194 1.94 1.87 14.28
N LYS A 195 3.04 1.23 13.83
CA LYS A 195 3.29 1.02 12.41
C LYS A 195 2.16 0.21 11.78
N TYR A 196 1.73 -0.87 12.42
CA TYR A 196 0.64 -1.71 11.92
C TYR A 196 -0.69 -0.97 11.85
N ALA A 197 -1.00 -0.07 12.79
CA ALA A 197 -2.23 0.68 12.77
C ALA A 197 -2.27 1.64 11.58
N VAL A 198 -1.14 2.29 11.29
CA VAL A 198 -1.02 3.14 10.10
C VAL A 198 -1.13 2.31 8.83
N GLN A 199 -0.48 1.14 8.74
CA GLN A 199 -0.62 0.25 7.59
C GLN A 199 -2.07 -0.23 7.39
N GLY A 200 -2.75 -0.58 8.48
CA GLY A 200 -4.10 -1.14 8.47
C GLY A 200 -5.18 -0.15 8.07
N GLY A 201 -4.95 1.16 8.21
CA GLY A 201 -5.86 2.20 7.71
C GLY A 201 -7.23 2.26 8.39
N ASN A 202 -7.43 1.57 9.53
CA ASN A 202 -8.71 1.59 10.23
C ASN A 202 -8.72 2.77 11.22
N ASN A 203 -9.53 3.79 10.91
CA ASN A 203 -9.66 5.00 11.72
C ASN A 203 -10.00 4.72 13.19
N ASN A 204 -10.91 3.77 13.45
CA ASN A 204 -11.34 3.46 14.81
C ASN A 204 -10.21 2.85 15.64
N ILE A 205 -9.43 1.94 15.05
CA ILE A 205 -8.25 1.35 15.72
C ILE A 205 -7.18 2.43 15.95
N PHE A 206 -6.90 3.24 14.94
CA PHE A 206 -5.90 4.31 15.02
C PHE A 206 -6.23 5.31 16.14
N MET A 207 -7.46 5.83 16.17
CA MET A 207 -7.89 6.79 17.18
C MET A 207 -7.91 6.17 18.59
N GLN A 208 -8.38 4.93 18.73
CA GLN A 208 -8.33 4.23 20.02
C GLN A 208 -6.89 4.09 20.54
N MET A 209 -5.93 3.81 19.66
CA MET A 209 -4.53 3.71 20.08
C MET A 209 -3.94 5.05 20.55
N ILE A 210 -4.38 6.17 19.98
CA ILE A 210 -4.02 7.51 20.45
C ILE A 210 -4.61 7.78 21.83
N GLU A 211 -5.89 7.45 22.03
CA GLU A 211 -6.56 7.56 23.34
C GLU A 211 -5.87 6.72 24.42
N ASP A 212 -5.35 5.55 24.03
CA ASP A 212 -4.57 4.65 24.88
C ASP A 212 -3.12 5.14 25.11
N GLY A 213 -2.74 6.30 24.56
CA GLY A 213 -1.46 6.97 24.81
C GLY A 213 -0.32 6.62 23.86
N LYS A 214 -0.60 6.02 22.68
CA LYS A 214 0.44 5.79 21.65
C LYS A 214 0.77 7.09 20.90
N THR A 215 2.04 7.27 20.53
CA THR A 215 2.56 8.55 20.01
C THR A 215 2.64 8.64 18.48
N PHE A 216 2.74 7.52 17.77
CA PHE A 216 2.84 7.47 16.29
C PHE A 216 3.98 8.31 15.69
N ASP A 217 5.12 8.39 16.39
CA ASP A 217 6.27 9.18 15.94
C ASP A 217 6.84 8.66 14.60
N LYS A 218 7.12 9.58 13.66
CA LYS A 218 7.73 9.30 12.35
C LYS A 218 6.94 8.29 11.50
N MET A 219 5.62 8.43 11.47
CA MET A 219 4.72 7.53 10.73
C MET A 219 4.14 8.14 9.45
N ILE A 220 4.39 9.42 9.17
CA ILE A 220 3.79 10.11 8.02
C ILE A 220 4.15 9.47 6.67
N ASP A 221 5.39 9.02 6.48
CA ASP A 221 5.81 8.31 5.26
C ASP A 221 5.09 6.96 5.15
N THR A 222 4.89 6.26 6.27
CA THR A 222 4.12 4.99 6.26
C THR A 222 2.66 5.24 5.88
N ALA A 223 2.04 6.32 6.37
CA ALA A 223 0.67 6.68 6.01
C ALA A 223 0.55 7.01 4.51
N LEU A 224 1.51 7.73 3.96
CA LEU A 224 1.59 8.04 2.53
C LEU A 224 1.77 6.79 1.67
N ASN A 225 2.71 5.92 2.03
CA ASN A 225 3.00 4.69 1.28
C ASN A 225 1.79 3.74 1.20
N TYR A 226 0.85 3.86 2.15
CA TYR A 226 -0.39 3.10 2.21
C TYR A 226 -1.62 3.88 1.74
N HIS A 227 -1.43 5.10 1.19
CA HIS A 227 -2.49 6.01 0.72
C HIS A 227 -3.56 6.37 1.77
N HIS A 228 -3.21 6.34 3.05
CA HIS A 228 -4.13 6.74 4.13
C HIS A 228 -4.03 8.24 4.38
N TYR A 229 -4.50 9.04 3.42
CA TYR A 229 -4.34 10.50 3.45
C TYR A 229 -4.98 11.15 4.69
N GLU A 230 -6.06 10.57 5.25
CA GLU A 230 -6.64 11.03 6.51
C GLU A 230 -5.64 10.93 7.68
N PHE A 231 -4.81 9.88 7.72
CA PHE A 231 -3.74 9.75 8.70
C PHE A 231 -2.60 10.72 8.42
N VAL A 232 -2.26 10.96 7.15
CA VAL A 232 -1.26 11.96 6.77
C VAL A 232 -1.66 13.35 7.30
N GLU A 233 -2.91 13.76 7.07
CA GLU A 233 -3.46 15.02 7.55
C GLU A 233 -3.44 15.10 9.08
N TYR A 234 -3.83 14.00 9.75
CA TYR A 234 -3.79 13.93 11.21
C TYR A 234 -2.36 14.09 11.75
N LEU A 235 -1.41 13.30 11.25
CA LEU A 235 -0.01 13.28 11.70
C LEU A 235 0.67 14.63 11.46
N LYS A 236 0.38 15.27 10.33
CA LYS A 236 0.88 16.61 10.01
C LYS A 236 0.28 17.66 10.96
N SER A 237 -1.05 17.70 11.08
CA SER A 237 -1.76 18.78 11.79
C SER A 237 -1.60 18.69 13.31
N ASN A 238 -1.56 17.48 13.87
CA ASN A 238 -1.58 17.26 15.32
C ASN A 238 -0.19 16.94 15.88
N LEU A 239 0.67 16.29 15.09
CA LEU A 239 1.99 15.85 15.55
C LEU A 239 3.15 16.58 14.85
N GLY A 240 2.85 17.53 13.95
CA GLY A 240 3.86 18.34 13.26
C GLY A 240 4.80 17.53 12.37
N GLN A 241 4.38 16.33 11.94
CA GLN A 241 5.21 15.50 11.07
C GLN A 241 5.21 16.03 9.64
N THR A 242 6.36 15.88 8.97
CA THR A 242 6.58 16.31 7.59
C THR A 242 7.17 15.17 6.78
N PHE A 243 6.90 15.15 5.49
CA PHE A 243 7.49 14.24 4.52
C PHE A 243 8.10 15.06 3.38
N ASP A 244 9.16 14.56 2.77
CA ASP A 244 9.93 15.28 1.75
C ASP A 244 10.42 14.38 0.59
N SER A 245 10.14 13.08 0.64
CA SER A 245 10.66 12.11 -0.33
C SER A 245 9.80 12.02 -1.59
N ILE A 246 10.18 12.80 -2.61
CA ILE A 246 9.59 12.73 -3.96
C ILE A 246 9.70 11.31 -4.54
N ALA A 247 10.87 10.67 -4.39
CA ALA A 247 11.14 9.36 -4.96
C ALA A 247 10.27 8.25 -4.34
N GLU A 248 10.06 8.31 -3.03
CA GLU A 248 9.20 7.36 -2.32
C GLU A 248 7.73 7.57 -2.70
N CYS A 249 7.28 8.82 -2.83
CA CYS A 249 5.94 9.12 -3.34
C CYS A 249 5.72 8.49 -4.72
N MET A 250 6.68 8.64 -5.65
CA MET A 250 6.58 8.01 -6.97
C MET A 250 6.61 6.49 -6.93
N HIS A 251 7.44 5.92 -6.04
CA HIS A 251 7.55 4.48 -5.89
C HIS A 251 6.22 3.85 -5.50
N PHE A 252 5.52 4.48 -4.56
CA PHE A 252 4.21 4.08 -4.08
C PHE A 252 3.04 4.71 -4.84
N GLY A 253 3.26 5.30 -6.02
CA GLY A 253 2.16 5.79 -6.85
C GLY A 253 1.46 7.07 -6.35
N ASN A 254 2.01 7.78 -5.35
CA ASN A 254 1.53 9.07 -4.84
C ASN A 254 1.96 10.24 -5.75
N TYR A 255 1.57 10.21 -7.02
CA TYR A 255 2.07 11.16 -8.04
C TYR A 255 1.58 12.60 -7.84
N GLU A 256 0.35 12.79 -7.35
CA GLU A 256 -0.16 14.12 -6.93
C GLU A 256 0.74 14.77 -5.88
N ILE A 257 1.15 14.01 -4.88
CA ILE A 257 2.02 14.47 -3.78
C ILE A 257 3.44 14.69 -4.27
N ALA A 258 3.97 13.76 -5.07
CA ALA A 258 5.28 13.93 -5.72
C ALA A 258 5.31 15.22 -6.57
N SER A 259 4.22 15.50 -7.29
CA SER A 259 4.08 16.72 -8.08
C SER A 259 4.06 17.98 -7.22
N TYR A 260 3.35 17.96 -6.10
CA TYR A 260 3.32 19.09 -5.16
C TYR A 260 4.69 19.38 -4.58
N LEU A 261 5.40 18.36 -4.10
CA LEU A 261 6.76 18.51 -3.55
C LEU A 261 7.70 19.09 -4.62
N LEU A 262 7.64 18.56 -5.84
CA LEU A 262 8.46 19.06 -6.96
C LEU A 262 8.18 20.54 -7.27
N SER A 263 6.91 20.95 -7.29
CA SER A 263 6.52 22.34 -7.56
C SER A 263 6.94 23.31 -6.45
N ASN A 264 7.19 22.83 -5.24
CA ASN A 264 7.66 23.64 -4.11
C ASN A 264 9.19 23.62 -3.95
N GLY A 265 9.93 23.04 -4.91
CA GLY A 265 11.39 23.07 -4.93
C GLY A 265 12.06 22.09 -3.97
N GLU A 266 11.34 21.05 -3.53
CA GLU A 266 11.94 19.96 -2.75
C GLU A 266 13.00 19.21 -3.57
N ASP A 267 14.07 18.79 -2.90
CA ASP A 267 15.19 18.11 -3.57
C ASP A 267 14.81 16.67 -3.93
N ILE A 268 14.66 16.43 -5.23
CA ILE A 268 14.41 15.12 -5.84
C ILE A 268 15.46 14.08 -5.40
N ASN A 269 16.68 14.53 -5.10
CA ASN A 269 17.84 13.66 -4.84
C ASN A 269 17.97 13.19 -3.39
N LYS A 270 17.07 13.56 -2.48
CA LYS A 270 17.22 13.24 -1.05
C LYS A 270 17.24 11.73 -0.75
N ILE A 271 16.80 10.87 -1.69
CA ILE A 271 16.94 9.40 -1.62
C ILE A 271 17.39 8.83 -2.99
N TYR A 272 18.71 8.70 -3.15
CA TYR A 272 19.43 8.62 -4.43
C TYR A 272 19.35 7.28 -5.22
N ASN A 273 18.75 6.19 -4.71
CA ASN A 273 18.87 4.86 -5.36
C ASN A 273 17.61 4.38 -6.10
N LEU A 274 16.43 4.78 -5.67
CA LEU A 274 15.14 4.34 -6.25
C LEU A 274 14.70 5.24 -7.40
N PHE A 275 15.00 6.54 -7.30
CA PHE A 275 14.77 7.50 -8.37
C PHE A 275 15.60 7.16 -9.60
N LEU A 276 16.87 6.74 -9.44
CA LEU A 276 17.72 6.34 -10.55
C LEU A 276 17.13 5.16 -11.34
N SER A 277 16.47 4.20 -10.68
CA SER A 277 15.90 3.03 -11.35
C SER A 277 14.62 3.38 -12.13
N ILE A 278 13.72 4.21 -11.57
CA ILE A 278 12.53 4.69 -12.28
C ILE A 278 12.92 5.67 -13.40
N PHE A 279 13.88 6.56 -13.15
CA PHE A 279 14.38 7.53 -14.11
C PHE A 279 15.15 6.84 -15.25
N ILE A 280 15.88 5.75 -15.00
CA ILE A 280 16.47 4.89 -16.04
C ILE A 280 15.38 4.22 -16.88
N ILE A 281 14.32 3.67 -16.26
CA ILE A 281 13.19 3.07 -16.99
C ILE A 281 12.50 4.10 -17.90
N VAL A 282 12.28 5.32 -17.38
CA VAL A 282 11.66 6.42 -18.13
C VAL A 282 12.60 6.96 -19.23
N LEU A 283 13.89 7.16 -18.96
CA LEU A 283 14.86 7.67 -19.94
C LEU A 283 15.24 6.67 -21.04
N LEU A 284 15.33 5.38 -20.74
CA LEU A 284 15.57 4.34 -21.76
C LEU A 284 14.46 4.29 -22.82
N HIS A 285 13.27 4.83 -22.52
CA HIS A 285 12.11 4.80 -23.41
C HIS A 285 11.88 6.10 -24.20
N TYR A 286 12.44 7.23 -23.77
CA TYR A 286 12.39 8.50 -24.53
C TYR A 286 13.56 8.69 -25.50
N LEU A 287 14.60 7.86 -25.39
CA LEU A 287 15.59 7.70 -26.45
C LEU A 287 15.07 6.64 -27.42
N PRO A 288 14.68 7.00 -28.66
CA PRO A 288 14.40 6.01 -29.67
C PRO A 288 15.72 5.31 -29.96
N PHE A 289 15.92 4.11 -29.41
CA PHE A 289 16.91 3.19 -29.94
C PHE A 289 16.39 2.70 -31.29
N HIS A 290 16.56 3.53 -32.31
CA HIS A 290 16.69 3.07 -33.68
C HIS A 290 18.02 2.32 -33.77
N ILE A 291 17.99 1.01 -33.57
CA ILE A 291 18.98 0.07 -34.10
C ILE A 291 18.22 -0.93 -34.97
#